data_AF-A0AA41VET0-F1
#
_entry.id   AF-A0AA41VET0-F1
#
_cell.length_a   1.000
_cell.length_b   1.000
_cell.length_c   1.000
_cell.angle_alpha   90.00
_cell.angle_beta   90.00
_cell.angle_gamma   90.00
#
_symmetry.space_group_name_H-M   'P 1'
#
loop_
_entity.id
_entity.type
_entity.pdbx_description
1 polymer ?
#
loop_
_entity_poly.entity_id
_entity_poly.type
_entity_poly.pdbx_seq_one_letter_code
_entity_poly.pdbx_strand_id
1 'polypeptide(L)'
;MASSKIHLFRKSAMEAGTPGRYYINPSEKLISKAPHWSAVEHEDCIEVRSNRAAFKDIIIFVKTYNNQAIGDSDNKDDNYNFILNTDFLDVKEVKDEFKDGITKLYIPKKKLVVPVLAE
;
A
#
# COMPACT_ATOMS: atom_id res chain seq x y z
N MET A 1 8.20 2.72 -26.66
CA MET A 1 7.67 1.91 -25.56
C MET A 1 7.15 2.87 -24.49
N ALA A 2 5.84 2.99 -24.30
CA ALA A 2 5.32 3.78 -23.19
C ALA A 2 5.80 3.12 -21.88
N SER A 3 6.61 3.83 -21.09
CA SER A 3 6.90 3.42 -19.72
C SER A 3 5.55 3.26 -19.04
N SER A 4 5.18 2.01 -18.82
CA SER A 4 3.82 1.69 -18.42
C SER A 4 3.73 2.00 -16.93
N LYS A 5 3.30 3.23 -16.64
CA LYS A 5 3.26 3.82 -15.30
C LYS A 5 2.48 2.89 -14.35
N ILE A 6 3.05 2.61 -13.20
CA ILE A 6 2.33 1.95 -12.09
C ILE A 6 1.61 3.06 -11.33
N HIS A 7 0.32 2.85 -11.03
CA HIS A 7 -0.48 3.83 -10.31
C HIS A 7 -0.40 3.58 -8.79
N LEU A 8 -0.43 4.64 -7.99
CA LEU A 8 -0.47 4.48 -6.53
C LEU A 8 -1.71 3.69 -6.09
N PHE A 9 -2.88 4.02 -6.65
CA PHE A 9 -4.15 3.40 -6.30
C PHE A 9 -4.76 2.60 -7.45
N ARG A 10 -5.38 1.45 -7.12
CA ARG A 10 -6.09 0.59 -8.08
C ARG A 10 -7.17 1.34 -8.86
N LYS A 11 -7.92 2.22 -8.21
CA LYS A 11 -8.96 3.02 -8.86
C LYS A 11 -8.39 3.85 -10.02
N SER A 12 -7.27 4.53 -9.79
CA SER A 12 -6.58 5.30 -10.84
C SER A 12 -6.05 4.42 -11.97
N ALA A 13 -5.60 3.20 -11.65
CA ALA A 13 -5.17 2.22 -12.66
C ALA A 13 -6.35 1.75 -13.54
N MET A 14 -7.53 1.54 -12.95
CA MET A 14 -8.75 1.21 -13.68
C MET A 14 -9.17 2.35 -14.63
N GLU A 15 -9.16 3.59 -14.15
CA GLU A 15 -9.48 4.78 -14.95
C GLU A 15 -8.50 4.99 -16.11
N ALA A 16 -7.23 4.61 -15.93
CA ALA A 16 -6.20 4.67 -16.95
C ALA A 16 -6.16 3.45 -17.90
N GLY A 17 -7.09 2.50 -17.76
CA GLY A 17 -7.12 1.29 -18.60
C GLY A 17 -6.02 0.27 -18.30
N THR A 18 -5.35 0.37 -17.14
CA THR A 18 -4.27 -0.54 -16.71
C THR A 18 -4.57 -1.19 -15.35
N PRO A 19 -5.70 -1.91 -15.19
CA PRO A 19 -6.25 -2.30 -13.89
C PRO A 19 -5.33 -3.17 -13.02
N GLY A 20 -4.33 -3.83 -13.60
CA GLY A 20 -3.31 -4.60 -12.87
C GLY A 20 -2.08 -3.80 -12.42
N ARG A 21 -1.89 -2.57 -12.91
CA ARG A 21 -0.69 -1.76 -12.65
C ARG A 21 -0.91 -0.77 -11.52
N TYR A 22 -1.03 -1.29 -10.31
CA TYR A 22 -1.19 -0.47 -9.11
C TYR A 22 -0.34 -0.98 -7.94
N TYR A 23 -0.08 -0.12 -6.96
CA TYR A 23 0.58 -0.49 -5.70
C TYR A 23 -0.41 -0.87 -4.59
N ILE A 24 -1.39 -0.01 -4.31
CA ILE A 24 -2.32 -0.16 -3.19
C ILE A 24 -3.77 -0.13 -3.68
N ASN A 25 -4.62 -0.98 -3.10
CA ASN A 25 -6.06 -0.95 -3.26
C ASN A 25 -6.72 -0.73 -1.89
N PRO A 26 -6.93 0.52 -1.46
CA PRO A 26 -7.54 0.83 -0.17
C PRO A 26 -9.06 0.59 -0.17
N SER A 27 -9.63 0.24 0.99
CA SER A 27 -11.07 0.17 1.18
C SER A 27 -11.70 1.57 1.14
N GLU A 28 -12.98 1.66 0.76
CA GLU A 28 -13.71 2.94 0.75
C GLU A 28 -13.74 3.59 2.14
N LYS A 29 -13.86 2.78 3.19
CA LYS A 29 -13.87 3.25 4.58
C LYS A 29 -12.50 3.76 5.04
N LEU A 30 -11.41 3.23 4.48
CA LEU A 30 -10.08 3.78 4.71
C LEU A 30 -9.88 5.10 3.94
N ILE A 31 -10.35 5.18 2.70
CA ILE A 31 -10.32 6.43 1.90
C ILE A 31 -11.10 7.54 2.61
N SER A 32 -12.26 7.23 3.20
CA SER A 32 -13.08 8.23 3.91
C SER A 32 -12.42 8.79 5.18
N LYS A 33 -11.30 8.21 5.62
CA LYS A 33 -10.49 8.72 6.73
C LYS A 33 -9.41 9.70 6.30
N ALA A 34 -9.31 10.08 5.03
CA ALA A 34 -8.46 11.20 4.62
C ALA A 34 -8.83 12.48 5.41
N PRO A 35 -7.85 13.29 5.86
CA PRO A 35 -6.40 13.16 5.67
C PRO A 35 -5.69 12.34 6.75
N HIS A 36 -6.41 11.73 7.70
CA HIS A 36 -5.84 10.94 8.79
C HIS A 36 -5.24 9.61 8.33
N TRP A 37 -5.51 9.20 7.09
CA TRP A 37 -4.76 8.19 6.37
C TRP A 37 -4.28 8.76 5.03
N SER A 38 -3.09 8.35 4.61
CA SER A 38 -2.56 8.66 3.28
C SER A 38 -1.54 7.62 2.84
N ALA A 39 -1.33 7.53 1.53
CA ALA A 39 -0.20 6.84 0.94
C ALA A 39 0.58 7.81 0.05
N VAL A 40 1.90 7.74 0.08
CA VAL A 40 2.82 8.55 -0.71
C VAL A 40 3.79 7.62 -1.42
N GLU A 41 3.95 7.83 -2.73
CA GLU A 41 4.94 7.12 -3.52
C GLU A 41 6.29 7.81 -3.41
N HIS A 42 7.32 7.06 -2.99
CA HIS A 42 8.73 7.45 -3.05
C HIS A 42 9.44 6.65 -4.14
N GLU A 43 10.71 6.93 -4.40
CA GLU A 43 11.49 6.23 -5.45
C GLU A 43 11.57 4.72 -5.19
N ASP A 44 11.90 4.33 -3.95
CA ASP A 44 12.23 2.97 -3.53
C ASP A 44 11.12 2.28 -2.73
N CYS A 45 10.13 3.02 -2.23
CA CYS A 45 9.07 2.49 -1.38
C CYS A 45 7.75 3.24 -1.53
N ILE A 46 6.69 2.68 -0.93
CA ILE A 46 5.44 3.36 -0.65
C ILE A 46 5.38 3.62 0.85
N GLU A 47 5.17 4.87 1.24
CA GLU A 47 4.94 5.26 2.62
C GLU A 47 3.44 5.35 2.89
N VAL A 48 2.93 4.57 3.84
CA VAL A 48 1.55 4.67 4.34
C VAL A 48 1.57 5.32 5.71
N ARG A 49 0.75 6.36 5.90
CA ARG A 49 0.62 7.08 7.18
C ARG A 49 -0.80 6.90 7.73
N SER A 50 -0.92 6.69 9.03
CA SER A 50 -2.19 6.71 9.74
C SER A 50 -2.09 7.41 11.10
N ASN A 51 -3.06 8.27 11.42
CA ASN A 51 -3.16 8.95 12.71
C ASN A 51 -4.04 8.12 13.65
N ARG A 52 -3.44 7.50 14.68
CA ARG A 52 -4.14 6.58 15.59
C ARG A 52 -5.37 7.18 16.26
N ALA A 53 -5.34 8.46 16.66
CA ALA A 53 -6.47 9.10 17.31
C ALA A 53 -7.73 9.11 16.42
N ALA A 54 -7.55 9.34 15.12
CA ALA A 54 -8.65 9.30 14.15
C ALA A 54 -9.20 7.89 13.88
N PHE A 55 -8.40 6.87 14.24
CA PHE A 55 -8.73 5.45 14.22
C PHE A 55 -9.06 4.90 15.61
N LYS A 56 -9.33 5.73 16.63
CA LYS A 56 -9.63 5.28 18.01
C LYS A 56 -8.56 4.33 18.57
N ASP A 57 -7.30 4.67 18.34
CA ASP A 57 -6.10 3.94 18.75
C ASP A 57 -5.90 2.56 18.10
N ILE A 58 -6.71 2.24 17.08
CA ILE A 58 -6.56 1.04 16.26
C ILE A 58 -5.30 1.16 15.41
N ILE A 59 -4.50 0.10 15.43
CA ILE A 59 -3.29 -0.04 14.61
C ILE A 59 -3.69 -0.67 13.28
N ILE A 60 -3.14 -0.12 12.19
CA ILE A 60 -3.14 -0.77 10.88
C ILE A 60 -1.75 -1.38 10.68
N PHE A 61 -1.68 -2.69 10.51
CA PHE A 61 -0.42 -3.42 10.27
C PHE A 61 -0.49 -4.16 8.94
N VAL A 62 0.66 -4.51 8.36
CA VAL A 62 0.71 -5.38 7.18
C VAL A 62 0.71 -6.84 7.62
N LYS A 63 -0.22 -7.63 7.09
CA LYS A 63 -0.26 -9.09 7.22
C LYS A 63 -0.35 -9.74 5.85
N THR A 64 0.19 -10.96 5.74
CA THR A 64 0.05 -11.78 4.53
C THR A 64 -0.95 -12.90 4.81
N TYR A 65 -2.02 -12.96 4.01
CA TYR A 65 -3.07 -13.97 4.08
C TYR A 65 -3.30 -14.57 2.69
N ASN A 66 -3.32 -15.90 2.55
CA ASN A 66 -3.63 -16.57 1.28
C ASN A 66 -2.87 -16.01 0.05
N ASN A 67 -1.56 -15.76 0.21
CA ASN A 67 -0.67 -15.15 -0.79
C ASN A 67 -1.00 -13.70 -1.20
N GLN A 68 -1.93 -13.04 -0.51
CA GLN A 68 -2.19 -11.60 -0.62
C GLN A 68 -1.64 -10.87 0.59
N ALA A 69 -1.01 -9.73 0.37
CA ALA A 69 -0.62 -8.84 1.45
C ALA A 69 -1.69 -7.78 1.66
N ILE A 70 -2.07 -7.58 2.92
CA ILE A 70 -3.16 -6.71 3.33
C ILE A 70 -2.64 -5.84 4.47
N GLY A 71 -2.81 -4.53 4.36
CA GLY A 71 -2.82 -3.66 5.54
C GLY A 71 -4.18 -3.76 6.20
N ASP A 72 -4.26 -4.22 7.43
CA ASP A 72 -5.52 -4.48 8.12
C ASP A 72 -5.54 -3.87 9.51
N SER A 73 -6.73 -3.49 9.98
CA SER A 73 -6.94 -3.03 11.34
C SER A 73 -6.99 -4.21 12.32
N ASP A 74 -6.45 -4.02 13.53
CA ASP A 74 -6.52 -5.06 14.56
C ASP A 74 -7.97 -5.44 14.93
N ASN A 75 -8.86 -4.46 14.87
CA ASN A 75 -10.30 -4.69 14.98
C ASN A 75 -10.89 -5.02 13.60
N LYS A 76 -11.36 -6.26 13.42
CA LYS A 76 -11.91 -6.75 12.14
C LYS A 76 -13.24 -6.10 11.76
N ASP A 77 -13.98 -5.56 12.73
CA ASP A 77 -15.28 -4.91 12.50
C ASP A 77 -15.12 -3.50 11.90
N ASP A 78 -13.90 -2.96 11.94
CA ASP A 78 -13.62 -1.60 11.53
C ASP A 78 -13.37 -1.43 10.04
N ASN A 79 -13.13 -2.50 9.27
CA ASN A 79 -13.00 -2.47 7.80
C ASN A 79 -11.99 -1.42 7.25
N TYR A 80 -11.01 -0.99 8.05
CA TYR A 80 -9.93 -0.12 7.62
C TYR A 80 -8.81 -0.98 7.06
N ASN A 81 -8.92 -1.34 5.78
CA ASN A 81 -7.94 -2.19 5.13
C ASN A 81 -7.49 -1.68 3.77
N PHE A 82 -6.37 -2.21 3.30
CA PHE A 82 -5.87 -2.02 1.95
C PHE A 82 -5.19 -3.29 1.46
N ILE A 83 -5.34 -3.60 0.17
CA ILE A 83 -4.63 -4.72 -0.47
C ILE A 83 -3.36 -4.17 -1.13
N LEU A 84 -2.23 -4.83 -0.88
CA LEU A 84 -0.95 -4.54 -1.51
C LEU A 84 -0.77 -5.43 -2.75
N ASN A 85 -0.33 -4.83 -3.85
CA ASN A 85 0.03 -5.58 -5.03
C ASN A 85 1.44 -6.16 -4.87
N THR A 86 1.50 -7.44 -4.51
CA THR A 86 2.75 -8.16 -4.27
C THR A 86 3.56 -8.42 -5.53
N ASP A 87 3.03 -8.18 -6.73
CA ASP A 87 3.82 -8.22 -7.97
C ASP A 87 4.85 -7.10 -8.02
N PHE A 88 4.55 -5.95 -7.39
CA PHE A 88 5.39 -4.75 -7.41
C PHE A 88 5.97 -4.36 -6.05
N LEU A 89 5.45 -4.91 -4.96
CA LEU A 89 5.87 -4.57 -3.59
C LEU A 89 6.50 -5.76 -2.88
N ASP A 90 7.59 -5.52 -2.15
CA ASP A 90 8.22 -6.50 -1.27
C ASP A 90 7.69 -6.36 0.15
N VAL A 91 6.71 -7.19 0.46
CA VAL A 91 6.01 -7.16 1.75
C VAL A 91 6.78 -7.85 2.88
N LYS A 92 7.89 -8.53 2.56
CA LYS A 92 8.77 -9.17 3.56
C LYS A 92 9.71 -8.18 4.23
N GLU A 93 9.96 -7.04 3.59
CA GLU A 93 10.90 -6.02 4.05
C GLU A 93 10.20 -4.75 4.54
N VAL A 94 8.90 -4.85 4.90
CA VAL A 94 8.14 -3.71 5.43
C VAL A 94 8.76 -3.26 6.75
N LYS A 95 8.97 -1.95 6.87
CA LYS A 95 9.41 -1.31 8.11
C LYS A 95 8.28 -0.45 8.66
N ASP A 96 8.10 -0.47 9.98
CA ASP A 96 7.17 0.40 10.67
C ASP A 96 7.91 1.43 11.55
N GLU A 97 7.35 2.63 11.64
CA GLU A 97 7.77 3.66 12.57
C GLU A 97 6.53 4.17 13.32
N PHE A 98 6.64 4.29 14.64
CA PHE A 98 5.63 4.96 15.46
C PHE A 98 6.22 6.20 16.11
N LYS A 99 5.64 7.36 15.81
CA LYS A 99 6.08 8.64 16.37
C LYS A 99 4.91 9.63 16.42
N ASP A 100 4.76 10.33 17.55
CA ASP A 100 3.78 11.40 17.73
C ASP A 100 2.32 11.00 17.41
N GLY A 101 1.93 9.76 17.73
CA GLY A 101 0.59 9.24 17.46
C GLY A 101 0.32 8.89 15.99
N ILE A 102 1.36 8.94 15.14
CA ILE A 102 1.32 8.56 13.73
C ILE A 102 2.05 7.23 13.56
N THR A 103 1.37 6.28 12.94
CA THR A 103 1.99 5.06 12.43
C THR A 103 2.39 5.31 10.98
N LYS A 104 3.64 4.96 10.65
CA LYS A 104 4.13 4.93 9.27
C LYS A 104 4.54 3.52 8.91
N LEU A 105 4.21 3.10 7.69
CA LEU A 105 4.65 1.85 7.10
C LEU A 105 5.43 2.19 5.83
N TYR A 106 6.65 1.70 5.74
CA TYR A 106 7.51 1.82 4.56
C TYR A 106 7.51 0.47 3.86
N ILE A 107 6.87 0.41 2.69
CA ILE A 107 6.67 -0.81 1.92
C ILE A 107 7.56 -0.76 0.68
N PRO A 108 8.67 -1.52 0.63
CA PRO A 108 9.62 -1.45 -0.48
C PRO A 108 9.02 -1.85 -1.83
N LYS A 109 9.47 -1.20 -2.89
CA LYS A 109 9.20 -1.60 -4.27
C LYS A 109 10.18 -2.70 -4.67
N LYS A 110 9.68 -3.72 -5.38
CA LYS A 110 10.54 -4.74 -5.98
C LYS A 110 11.38 -4.09 -7.07
N LYS A 111 12.68 -4.42 -7.10
CA LYS A 111 13.51 -4.15 -8.28
C LYS A 111 12.95 -4.98 -9.42
N LEU A 112 12.41 -4.32 -10.44
CA LEU A 112 12.01 -5.00 -11.67
C LEU A 112 13.28 -5.60 -12.26
N VAL A 113 13.41 -6.93 -12.20
CA VAL A 113 14.45 -7.64 -12.92
C VAL A 113 14.09 -7.51 -14.39
N VAL A 114 14.72 -6.57 -15.10
CA VAL A 114 14.67 -6.55 -16.56
C VAL A 114 15.38 -7.83 -17.01
N PRO A 115 14.69 -8.79 -17.64
CA PRO A 115 15.40 -9.93 -18.19
C PRO A 115 16.36 -9.39 -19.24
N VAL A 116 17.66 -9.56 -19.00
CA VAL A 116 18.68 -9.36 -20.02
C VAL A 116 18.35 -10.39 -21.10
N LEU A 117 17.78 -9.92 -22.21
CA LEU A 117 17.70 -10.72 -23.43
C LEU A 117 19.14 -11.05 -23.79
N ALA A 118 19.54 -12.30 -23.59
CA ALA A 118 20.77 -12.82 -24.15
C ALA A 118 20.62 -12.80 -25.67
N GLU A 119 21.43 -11.98 -26.33
CA GLU A 119 21.65 -12.00 -27.78
C GLU A 119 22.43 -13.24 -28.21
#